data_AF-A0A820L503-F1
#
_entry.id   AF-A0A820L503-F1
#
_cell.length_a   1.000
_cell.length_b   1.000
_cell.length_c   1.000
_cell.angle_alpha   90.00
_cell.angle_beta   90.00
_cell.angle_gamma   90.00
#
_symmetry.space_group_name_H-M   'P 1'
#
loop_
_entity.id
_entity.type
_entity.pdbx_description
1 polymer ?
#
loop_
_entity_poly.entity_id
_entity_poly.type
_entity_poly.pdbx_seq_one_letter_code
_entity_poly.pdbx_strand_id
1 'polypeptide(L)'
;MHRLQLSSAESGLIRADAYKLARIIERQTNTIIRDVAVDQTNSTLKTNDNDTNSTLAVVINSRDQTIVVEKGDITKIKNVDAIVNAANGPLYHAGGVDKTIADAAGPALDQECKQLIAKNRGLPIPTGKAVKTTAGNLPFKCV
;
A
#
# COMPACT_ATOMS: atom_id res chain seq x y z
N MET A 1 9.96 9.29 -26.38
CA MET A 1 8.81 8.73 -25.64
C MET A 1 8.01 7.87 -26.59
N HIS A 2 8.10 6.55 -26.49
CA HIS A 2 7.25 5.65 -27.28
C HIS A 2 5.92 5.45 -26.54
N ARG A 3 4.85 6.00 -27.11
CA ARG A 3 3.48 5.80 -26.65
C ARG A 3 3.03 4.44 -27.20
N LEU A 4 2.87 3.44 -26.33
CA LEU A 4 2.24 2.17 -26.70
C LEU A 4 0.79 2.48 -27.15
N GLN A 5 0.48 2.27 -28.43
CA GLN A 5 -0.88 2.37 -28.97
C GLN A 5 -1.57 1.01 -28.83
N LEU A 6 -2.76 1.01 -28.24
CA LEU A 6 -3.64 -0.16 -28.09
C LEU A 6 -4.74 -0.13 -29.16
N SER A 7 -5.21 -1.32 -29.57
CA SER A 7 -6.28 -1.50 -30.55
C SER A 7 -7.64 -0.92 -30.08
N SER A 8 -8.47 -0.44 -31.01
CA SER A 8 -9.59 0.47 -30.71
C SER A 8 -10.72 -0.11 -29.85
N ALA A 9 -10.97 -1.43 -29.88
CA ALA A 9 -12.03 -2.05 -29.07
C ALA A 9 -11.58 -2.42 -27.64
N GLU A 10 -10.38 -2.98 -27.49
CA GLU A 10 -9.77 -3.26 -26.19
C GLU A 10 -9.39 -1.98 -25.44
N SER A 11 -9.08 -0.90 -26.18
CA SER A 11 -8.76 0.40 -25.61
C SER A 11 -9.90 1.06 -24.84
N GLY A 12 -11.17 0.73 -25.11
CA GLY A 12 -12.33 1.40 -24.52
C GLY A 12 -12.62 0.96 -23.08
N LEU A 13 -12.74 -0.35 -22.86
CA LEU A 13 -13.04 -0.93 -21.54
C LEU A 13 -11.84 -0.79 -20.59
N ILE A 14 -10.63 -1.02 -21.09
CA ILE A 14 -9.39 -0.89 -20.33
C ILE A 14 -9.15 0.58 -19.95
N ARG A 15 -9.44 1.55 -20.84
CA ARG A 15 -9.44 2.97 -20.46
C ARG A 15 -10.41 3.24 -19.34
N ALA A 16 -11.62 2.72 -19.41
CA ALA A 16 -12.65 3.00 -18.42
C ALA A 16 -12.20 2.56 -17.02
N ASP A 17 -11.60 1.38 -16.89
CA ASP A 17 -11.11 0.89 -15.59
C ASP A 17 -9.85 1.62 -15.11
N ALA A 18 -8.93 1.97 -16.03
CA ALA A 18 -7.79 2.83 -15.73
C ALA A 18 -8.21 4.22 -15.22
N TYR A 19 -9.22 4.83 -15.86
CA TYR A 19 -9.77 6.12 -15.43
C TYR A 19 -10.51 6.02 -14.10
N LYS A 20 -11.28 4.95 -13.84
CA LYS A 20 -11.91 4.73 -12.52
C LYS A 20 -10.85 4.65 -11.42
N LEU A 21 -9.79 3.87 -11.65
CA LEU A 21 -8.68 3.75 -10.71
C LEU A 21 -8.00 5.10 -10.47
N ALA A 22 -7.70 5.85 -11.54
CA ALA A 22 -7.13 7.19 -11.44
C ALA A 22 -8.02 8.09 -10.58
N ARG A 23 -9.34 8.13 -10.82
CA ARG A 23 -10.29 8.93 -10.03
C ARG A 23 -10.33 8.53 -8.55
N ILE A 24 -10.25 7.24 -8.24
CA ILE A 24 -10.15 6.77 -6.86
C ILE A 24 -8.87 7.30 -6.22
N ILE A 25 -7.73 7.19 -6.91
CA ILE A 25 -6.44 7.68 -6.41
C ILE A 25 -6.46 9.19 -6.21
N GLU A 26 -6.99 9.97 -7.17
CA GLU A 26 -7.12 11.42 -7.04
C GLU A 26 -7.90 11.80 -5.78
N ARG A 27 -9.04 11.14 -5.55
CA ARG A 27 -9.89 11.39 -4.38
C ARG A 27 -9.22 11.01 -3.06
N GLN A 28 -8.52 9.88 -3.00
CA GLN A 28 -7.89 9.37 -1.78
C GLN A 28 -6.59 10.11 -1.43
N THR A 29 -5.86 10.58 -2.43
CA THR A 29 -4.55 11.22 -2.26
C THR A 29 -4.57 12.74 -2.41
N ASN A 30 -5.74 13.31 -2.73
CA ASN A 30 -5.93 14.73 -3.02
C ASN A 30 -4.89 15.28 -4.02
N THR A 31 -4.69 14.53 -5.11
CA THR A 31 -3.74 14.86 -6.17
C THR A 31 -4.42 14.75 -7.53
N ILE A 32 -3.86 15.36 -8.58
CA ILE A 32 -4.31 15.14 -9.96
C ILE A 32 -3.43 14.06 -10.59
N ILE A 33 -4.02 13.16 -11.38
CA ILE A 33 -3.26 12.17 -12.15
C ILE A 33 -2.96 12.69 -13.55
N ARG A 34 -1.68 12.65 -13.95
CA ARG A 34 -1.24 13.06 -15.30
C ARG A 34 -1.09 11.88 -16.26
N ASP A 35 -0.66 10.72 -15.75
CA ASP A 35 -0.45 9.54 -16.57
C ASP A 35 -0.81 8.25 -15.84
N VAL A 36 -1.27 7.24 -16.57
CA VAL A 36 -1.70 5.93 -16.06
C VAL A 36 -1.25 4.85 -17.03
N ALA A 37 -0.46 3.90 -16.52
CA ALA A 37 -0.16 2.63 -17.18
C ALA A 37 -0.81 1.50 -16.38
N VAL A 38 -1.56 0.63 -17.06
CA VAL A 38 -2.20 -0.56 -16.46
C VAL A 38 -1.54 -1.79 -17.07
N ASP A 39 -1.14 -2.74 -16.23
CA ASP A 39 -0.64 -4.03 -16.72
C ASP A 39 -1.81 -4.82 -17.32
N GLN A 40 -1.67 -5.20 -18.59
CA GLN A 40 -2.69 -5.94 -19.34
C GLN A 40 -2.62 -7.46 -19.10
N THR A 41 -1.62 -7.95 -18.36
CA THR A 41 -1.41 -9.39 -18.20
C THR A 41 -2.20 -9.97 -17.03
N ASN A 42 -3.46 -10.26 -17.28
CA ASN A 42 -4.17 -11.31 -16.53
C ASN A 42 -3.75 -12.73 -16.99
N SER A 43 -2.62 -12.89 -17.69
CA SER A 43 -2.09 -14.20 -18.08
C SER A 43 -0.59 -14.15 -18.40
N THR A 44 0.18 -14.88 -17.58
CA THR A 44 1.42 -15.56 -17.99
C THR A 44 2.68 -14.70 -18.25
N LEU A 45 3.14 -13.98 -17.23
CA LEU A 45 4.58 -13.96 -16.92
C LEU A 45 4.79 -14.66 -15.59
N LYS A 46 4.85 -15.99 -15.63
CA LYS A 46 5.53 -16.74 -14.57
C LYS A 46 7.02 -16.47 -14.75
N THR A 47 7.53 -15.43 -14.10
CA THR A 47 8.93 -15.47 -13.70
C THR A 47 9.06 -16.56 -12.65
N ASN A 48 10.12 -17.37 -12.71
CA ASN A 48 10.40 -18.41 -11.72
C ASN A 48 10.94 -17.78 -10.43
N ASP A 49 10.21 -16.81 -9.86
CA ASP A 49 10.52 -16.18 -8.59
C ASP A 49 9.27 -16.23 -7.71
N ASN A 50 9.46 -16.59 -6.44
CA ASN A 50 8.42 -16.68 -5.40
C ASN A 50 7.77 -15.30 -5.04
N ASP A 51 7.81 -14.32 -5.95
CA ASP A 51 7.26 -12.98 -5.77
C ASP A 51 5.78 -12.97 -6.09
N THR A 52 5.00 -13.09 -5.01
CA THR A 52 3.52 -13.14 -5.03
C THR A 52 2.86 -11.77 -5.26
N ASN A 53 3.65 -10.71 -5.47
CA ASN A 53 3.14 -9.37 -5.70
C ASN A 53 3.03 -9.08 -7.21
N SER A 54 1.83 -8.77 -7.68
CA SER A 54 1.56 -8.40 -9.08
C SER A 54 1.17 -6.93 -9.17
N THR A 55 1.95 -6.13 -9.92
CA THR A 55 1.61 -4.74 -10.23
C THR A 55 0.35 -4.69 -11.11
N LEU A 56 -0.67 -4.00 -10.63
CA LEU A 56 -1.93 -3.80 -11.35
C LEU A 56 -1.91 -2.49 -12.16
N ALA A 57 -1.30 -1.44 -11.60
CA ALA A 57 -1.19 -0.15 -12.28
C ALA A 57 -0.01 0.67 -11.75
N VAL A 58 0.51 1.52 -12.61
CA VAL A 58 1.48 2.56 -12.29
C VAL A 58 0.88 3.89 -12.72
N VAL A 59 0.84 4.84 -11.79
CA VAL A 59 0.20 6.14 -11.98
C VAL A 59 1.19 7.24 -11.64
N ILE A 60 1.22 8.30 -12.45
CA ILE A 60 2.07 9.47 -12.20
C ILE A 60 1.18 10.66 -11.88
N ASN A 61 1.39 11.25 -10.71
CA ASN A 61 0.59 12.38 -10.25
C ASN A 61 1.14 13.73 -10.72
N SER A 62 0.41 14.80 -10.39
CA SER A 62 0.76 16.17 -10.72
C SER A 62 1.97 16.75 -9.99
N ARG A 63 2.66 15.92 -9.20
CA ARG A 63 3.90 16.22 -8.49
C ARG A 63 5.05 15.31 -8.95
N ASP A 64 4.89 14.62 -10.08
CA ASP A 64 5.87 13.67 -10.63
C ASP A 64 6.20 12.51 -9.68
N GLN A 65 5.26 12.18 -8.78
CA GLN A 65 5.37 11.01 -7.91
C GLN A 65 4.74 9.81 -8.58
N THR A 66 5.45 8.69 -8.54
CA THR A 66 4.96 7.38 -8.99
C THR A 66 4.14 6.73 -7.87
N ILE A 67 2.91 6.36 -8.19
CA ILE A 67 2.00 5.59 -7.34
C ILE A 67 1.84 4.23 -8.00
N VAL A 68 2.26 3.18 -7.30
CA VAL A 68 2.14 1.80 -7.77
C VAL A 68 0.99 1.13 -7.02
N VAL A 69 0.07 0.52 -7.77
CA VAL A 69 -1.00 -0.31 -7.24
C VAL A 69 -0.58 -1.75 -7.44
N GLU A 70 -0.37 -2.47 -6.35
CA GLU A 70 0.05 -3.87 -6.37
C GLU A 70 -0.94 -4.72 -5.58
N LYS A 71 -1.18 -5.94 -6.07
CA LYS A 71 -1.81 -6.98 -5.27
C LYS A 71 -0.70 -7.79 -4.61
N GLY A 72 -0.74 -7.96 -3.30
CA GLY A 72 0.35 -8.63 -2.59
C GLY A 72 0.13 -8.76 -1.09
N ASP A 73 1.14 -9.32 -0.42
CA ASP A 73 1.25 -9.37 1.04
C ASP A 73 2.10 -8.20 1.53
N ILE A 74 1.48 -7.26 2.28
CA ILE A 74 2.14 -6.05 2.77
C ILE A 74 3.35 -6.35 3.66
N THR A 75 3.40 -7.52 4.30
CA THR A 75 4.52 -7.93 5.17
C THR A 75 5.75 -8.39 4.40
N LYS A 76 5.60 -8.64 3.09
CA LYS A 76 6.65 -9.20 2.21
C LYS A 76 7.03 -8.28 1.06
N ILE A 77 6.44 -7.08 0.99
CA ILE A 77 6.75 -6.14 -0.08
C ILE A 77 8.24 -5.76 -0.06
N LYS A 78 8.87 -5.71 -1.23
CA LYS A 78 10.29 -5.39 -1.37
C LYS A 78 10.46 -3.92 -1.70
N ASN A 79 11.68 -3.41 -1.50
CA ASN A 79 12.10 -2.07 -1.94
C ASN A 79 11.27 -0.91 -1.35
N VAL A 80 10.74 -1.07 -0.14
CA VAL A 80 10.10 0.01 0.61
C VAL A 80 10.82 0.23 1.93
N ASP A 81 10.82 1.48 2.39
CA ASP A 81 11.42 1.84 3.67
C ASP A 81 10.49 1.55 4.85
N ALA A 82 9.18 1.68 4.65
CA ALA A 82 8.17 1.58 5.69
C ALA A 82 6.84 1.08 5.12
N ILE A 83 6.02 0.51 5.99
CA ILE A 83 4.63 0.17 5.68
C ILE A 83 3.70 0.95 6.62
N VAL A 84 2.43 1.09 6.25
CA VAL A 84 1.42 1.75 7.08
C VAL A 84 0.38 0.73 7.50
N ASN A 85 0.13 0.66 8.81
CA ASN A 85 -0.89 -0.19 9.38
C ASN A 85 -2.23 0.55 9.51
N ALA A 86 -3.34 -0.14 9.23
CA ALA A 86 -4.70 0.32 9.50
C ALA A 86 -5.06 0.07 10.99
N ALA A 87 -4.39 0.78 11.89
CA ALA A 87 -4.55 0.61 13.33
C ALA A 87 -5.82 1.30 13.89
N ASN A 88 -6.25 0.85 15.07
CA ASN A 88 -7.26 1.53 15.88
C ASN A 88 -6.64 2.43 16.95
N GLY A 89 -7.45 3.31 17.56
CA GLY A 89 -6.98 4.25 18.59
C GLY A 89 -6.25 3.61 19.78
N PRO A 90 -6.73 2.47 20.33
CA PRO A 90 -6.02 1.74 21.38
C PRO A 90 -4.69 1.08 20.96
N LEU A 91 -4.36 1.08 19.66
CA LEU A 91 -3.23 0.35 19.08
C LEU A 91 -3.26 -1.15 19.44
N TYR A 92 -4.45 -1.75 19.40
CA TYR A 92 -4.66 -3.16 19.74
C TYR A 92 -4.95 -4.00 18.48
N HIS A 93 -4.14 -5.04 18.27
CA HIS A 93 -4.12 -5.82 17.04
C HIS A 93 -5.17 -6.95 17.02
N ALA A 94 -6.42 -6.62 16.74
CA ALA A 94 -7.54 -7.57 16.90
C ALA A 94 -7.82 -8.48 15.69
N GLY A 95 -7.37 -8.12 14.47
CA GLY A 95 -7.65 -8.90 13.26
C GLY A 95 -7.23 -8.20 11.96
N GLY A 96 -7.53 -8.84 10.82
CA GLY A 96 -7.29 -8.27 9.49
C GLY A 96 -5.81 -8.02 9.18
N VAL A 97 -5.53 -7.02 8.34
CA VAL A 97 -4.16 -6.65 7.95
C VAL A 97 -3.31 -6.22 9.15
N ASP A 98 -3.94 -5.59 10.15
CA ASP A 98 -3.30 -5.14 11.39
C ASP A 98 -2.73 -6.33 12.17
N LYS A 99 -3.54 -7.37 12.36
CA LYS A 99 -3.06 -8.61 13.01
C LYS A 99 -1.97 -9.30 12.20
N THR A 100 -2.11 -9.35 10.87
CA THR A 100 -1.07 -9.93 10.00
C THR A 100 0.27 -9.21 10.14
N ILE A 101 0.25 -7.87 10.18
CA ILE A 101 1.46 -7.05 10.40
C ILE A 101 2.03 -7.32 11.80
N ALA A 102 1.19 -7.31 12.85
CA ALA A 102 1.64 -7.54 14.22
C ALA A 102 2.27 -8.93 14.42
N ASP A 103 1.67 -9.96 13.83
CA ASP A 103 2.21 -11.33 13.87
C ASP A 103 3.56 -11.44 13.18
N ALA A 104 3.70 -10.80 12.01
CA ALA A 104 4.95 -10.81 11.25
C ALA A 104 6.04 -9.95 11.92
N ALA A 105 5.69 -8.80 12.50
CA ALA A 105 6.61 -7.94 13.25
C ALA A 105 7.05 -8.56 14.58
N GLY A 106 6.23 -9.44 15.17
CA GLY A 106 6.50 -10.08 16.44
C GLY A 106 6.24 -9.17 17.66
N PRO A 107 6.58 -9.65 18.87
CA PRO A 107 6.15 -9.03 20.12
C PRO A 107 6.71 -7.61 20.36
N ALA A 108 7.79 -7.23 19.69
CA ALA A 108 8.38 -5.89 19.81
C ALA A 108 7.38 -4.78 19.40
N LEU A 109 6.59 -5.03 18.35
CA LEU A 109 5.60 -4.06 17.86
C LEU A 109 4.53 -3.77 18.93
N ASP A 110 3.94 -4.83 19.50
CA ASP A 110 2.90 -4.73 20.53
C ASP A 110 3.43 -4.06 21.82
N GLN A 111 4.70 -4.34 22.18
CA GLN A 111 5.35 -3.67 23.30
C GLN A 111 5.50 -2.16 23.07
N GLU A 112 5.91 -1.74 21.86
CA GLU A 112 6.00 -0.32 21.51
C GLU A 112 4.63 0.37 21.46
N CYS A 113 3.61 -0.29 20.92
CA CYS A 113 2.23 0.19 20.93
C CYS A 113 1.74 0.46 22.38
N LYS A 114 1.97 -0.50 23.29
CA LYS A 114 1.64 -0.34 24.73
C LYS A 114 2.40 0.82 25.36
N GLN A 115 3.68 0.99 25.04
CA GLN A 115 4.47 2.12 25.54
C GLN A 115 3.96 3.47 25.00
N LEU A 116 3.54 3.55 23.74
CA LEU A 116 2.97 4.75 23.14
C LEU A 116 1.66 5.14 23.85
N ILE A 117 0.78 4.17 24.12
CA ILE A 117 -0.47 4.42 24.85
C ILE A 117 -0.18 4.84 26.30
N ALA A 118 0.78 4.21 26.98
CA ALA A 118 1.19 4.61 28.31
C ALA A 118 1.73 6.05 28.35
N LYS A 119 2.57 6.44 27.37
CA LYS A 119 3.05 7.81 27.19
C LYS A 119 1.91 8.79 26.90
N ASN A 120 0.87 8.33 26.22
CA ASN A 120 -0.37 9.08 26.00
C ASN A 120 -1.34 9.01 27.20
N ARG A 121 -0.84 8.78 28.42
CA ARG A 121 -1.63 8.71 29.67
C ARG A 121 -2.75 7.65 29.63
N GLY A 122 -2.54 6.58 28.88
CA GLY A 122 -3.52 5.52 28.69
C GLY A 122 -4.66 5.87 27.72
N LEU A 123 -4.64 7.04 27.09
CA LEU A 123 -5.70 7.47 26.18
C LEU A 123 -5.49 6.90 24.77
N PRO A 124 -6.58 6.57 24.05
CA PRO A 124 -6.50 6.19 22.64
C PRO A 124 -5.90 7.30 21.76
N ILE A 125 -5.24 6.90 20.68
CA ILE A 125 -4.82 7.80 19.61
C ILE A 125 -6.08 8.35 18.89
N PRO A 126 -6.23 9.68 18.76
CA PRO A 126 -7.37 10.27 18.07
C PRO A 126 -7.43 9.89 16.58
N THR A 127 -8.64 9.79 16.03
CA THR A 127 -8.86 9.58 14.59
C THR A 127 -8.13 10.63 13.76
N GLY A 128 -7.52 10.18 12.64
CA GLY A 128 -6.75 11.04 11.75
C GLY A 128 -5.31 11.33 12.22
N LYS A 129 -4.87 10.70 13.31
CA LYS A 129 -3.47 10.70 13.75
C LYS A 129 -2.78 9.39 13.40
N ALA A 130 -1.49 9.49 13.14
CA ALA A 130 -0.60 8.35 12.93
C ALA A 130 0.52 8.41 13.98
N VAL A 131 0.98 7.24 14.40
CA VAL A 131 2.15 7.05 15.26
C VAL A 131 3.14 6.14 14.55
N LYS A 132 4.40 6.19 14.96
CA LYS A 132 5.47 5.39 14.37
C LYS A 132 6.04 4.43 15.39
N THR A 133 6.29 3.20 14.97
CA THR A 133 6.96 2.14 15.72
C THR A 133 8.19 1.64 14.95
N THR A 134 9.06 0.84 15.57
CA THR A 134 9.97 0.00 14.79
C THR A 134 9.20 -1.09 14.06
N ALA A 135 9.82 -1.74 13.09
CA ALA A 135 9.16 -2.80 12.32
C ALA A 135 9.26 -4.20 12.97
N GLY A 136 9.89 -4.31 14.15
CA GLY A 136 10.20 -5.59 14.78
C GLY A 136 11.01 -6.50 13.84
N ASN A 137 10.48 -7.68 13.55
CA ASN A 137 11.10 -8.69 12.67
C ASN A 137 10.89 -8.42 11.17
N LEU A 138 10.08 -7.43 10.79
CA LEU A 138 9.82 -7.13 9.39
C LEU A 138 11.05 -6.47 8.73
N PRO A 139 11.25 -6.65 7.41
CA PRO A 139 12.39 -6.09 6.68
C PRO A 139 12.19 -4.60 6.35
N PHE A 140 11.61 -3.82 7.26
CA PHE A 140 11.32 -2.39 7.09
C PHE A 140 12.00 -1.56 8.19
N LYS A 141 12.13 -0.26 7.95
CA LYS A 141 12.64 0.68 8.96
C LYS A 141 11.58 0.98 10.03
N CYS A 142 10.30 0.97 9.66
CA CYS A 142 9.18 1.20 10.58
C CYS A 142 7.83 0.74 10.06
N VAL A 143 6.89 0.62 11.00
CA VAL A 143 5.44 0.52 10.79
C VAL A 143 4.76 1.75 11.41
#